data_AF-A0A7R9UML8-F1
#
_entry.id   AF-A0A7R9UML8-F1
#
_cell.length_a   1.000
_cell.length_b   1.000
_cell.length_c   1.000
_cell.angle_alpha   90.00
_cell.angle_beta   90.00
_cell.angle_gamma   90.00
#
_symmetry.space_group_name_H-M   'P 1'
#
loop_
_entity.id
_entity.type
_entity.pdbx_description
1 polymer ?
#
loop_
_entity_poly.entity_id
_entity_poly.type
_entity_poly.pdbx_seq_one_letter_code
_entity_poly.pdbx_strand_id
1 'polypeptide(L)'
;HGLSMVERLLRTLQWGLSSALALLRMRQFSLVRGFVSWALKLAPGLRHARVGEQRGCALVCDILHKRKLPVSLASATDFILGPPTAHPAEYVLADTVSLYCLTEAEAIFVEVPAACDVYAGSRAPSPFLFDTQFELAVRVVRLPLEVMLRLASQVELEASRLIILSNTTRC
;
A
#
# COMPACT_ATOMS: atom_id res chain seq x y z
N HIS A 1 39.50 39.81 44.74
CA HIS A 1 38.68 38.76 44.10
C HIS A 1 37.21 39.01 44.39
N GLY A 2 36.49 39.73 43.53
CA GLY A 2 35.11 40.15 43.80
C GLY A 2 34.32 40.37 42.52
N LEU A 3 34.14 39.32 41.72
CA LEU A 3 33.18 39.33 40.62
C LEU A 3 31.77 39.40 41.21
N SER A 4 31.09 40.51 40.90
CA SER A 4 29.84 40.94 41.52
C SER A 4 28.73 39.89 41.35
N MET A 5 27.92 39.75 42.38
CA MET A 5 26.79 38.82 42.46
C MET A 5 25.83 38.94 41.26
N VAL A 6 25.81 40.11 40.61
CA VAL A 6 24.98 40.47 39.47
C VAL A 6 25.40 39.73 38.19
N GLU A 7 26.71 39.56 37.93
CA GLU A 7 27.17 38.83 36.75
C GLU A 7 26.88 37.32 36.81
N ARG A 8 26.83 36.75 38.02
CA ARG A 8 26.43 35.35 38.22
C ARG A 8 24.93 35.15 38.00
N LEU A 9 24.11 36.11 38.40
CA LEU A 9 22.65 36.09 38.19
C LEU A 9 22.26 36.28 36.71
N LEU A 10 22.98 37.14 35.97
CA LEU A 10 22.74 37.34 34.54
C LEU A 10 23.09 36.10 33.73
N ARG A 11 24.18 35.40 34.07
CA ARG A 11 24.56 34.15 33.39
C ARG A 11 23.57 33.02 33.67
N THR A 12 23.05 32.88 34.90
CA THR A 12 22.04 31.84 35.19
C THR A 12 20.70 32.11 34.50
N LEU A 13 20.29 33.38 34.40
CA LEU A 13 19.10 33.77 33.63
C LEU A 13 19.27 33.53 32.12
N GLN A 14 20.46 33.81 31.57
CA GLN A 14 20.75 33.60 30.14
C GLN A 14 20.80 32.11 29.76
N TRP A 15 21.31 31.25 30.66
CA TRP A 15 21.25 29.80 30.51
C TRP A 15 19.81 29.27 30.64
N GLY A 16 19.01 29.82 31.57
CA GLY A 16 17.59 29.47 31.73
C GLY A 16 16.74 29.81 30.50
N LEU A 17 16.92 31.00 29.92
CA LEU A 17 16.24 31.44 28.69
C LEU A 17 16.64 30.61 27.46
N SER A 18 17.92 30.28 27.32
CA SER A 18 18.41 29.43 26.22
C SER A 18 17.87 27.99 26.32
N SER A 19 17.76 27.46 27.54
CA SER A 19 17.20 26.14 27.81
C SER A 19 15.69 26.11 27.57
N ALA A 20 14.97 27.17 27.96
CA ALA A 20 13.53 27.31 27.71
C ALA A 20 13.22 27.43 26.21
N LEU A 21 14.01 28.18 25.44
CA LEU A 21 13.91 28.29 23.99
C LEU A 21 14.22 26.96 23.28
N ALA A 22 15.22 26.20 23.76
CA ALA A 22 15.52 24.87 23.24
C ALA A 22 14.40 23.86 23.53
N LEU A 23 13.80 23.91 24.72
CA LEU A 23 12.66 23.08 25.10
C LEU A 23 11.39 23.45 24.33
N LEU A 24 11.16 24.73 24.04
CA LEU A 24 10.07 25.20 23.16
C LEU A 24 10.26 24.72 21.71
N ARG A 25 11.49 24.74 21.18
CA ARG A 25 11.82 24.19 19.85
C ARG A 25 11.68 22.67 19.79
N MET A 26 12.05 21.94 20.84
CA MET A 26 11.86 20.49 20.93
C MET A 26 10.39 20.10 21.04
N ARG A 27 9.57 20.85 21.77
CA ARG A 27 8.11 20.65 21.84
C ARG A 27 7.42 20.92 20.50
N GLN A 28 7.82 21.97 19.78
CA GLN A 28 7.30 22.21 18.43
C GLN A 28 7.68 21.08 17.47
N PHE A 29 8.90 20.53 17.55
CA PHE A 29 9.30 19.38 16.73
C PHE A 29 8.56 18.09 17.08
N SER A 30 8.28 17.82 18.35
CA SER A 30 7.54 16.61 18.75
C SER A 30 6.07 16.69 18.31
N LEU A 31 5.48 17.89 18.34
CA LEU A 31 4.13 18.12 17.85
C LEU A 31 4.05 18.00 16.33
N VAL A 32 5.03 18.52 15.57
CA VAL A 32 5.09 18.35 14.11
C VAL A 32 5.29 16.89 13.72
N ARG A 33 6.18 16.15 14.39
CA ARG A 33 6.35 14.71 14.14
C ARG A 33 5.12 13.90 14.55
N GLY A 34 4.47 14.27 15.64
CA GLY A 34 3.21 13.70 16.08
C GLY A 34 2.10 13.94 15.06
N PHE A 35 2.00 15.16 14.52
CA PHE A 35 1.02 15.53 13.51
C PHE A 35 1.30 14.88 12.15
N VAL A 36 2.56 14.79 11.70
CA VAL A 36 2.93 14.09 10.47
C VAL A 36 2.72 12.58 10.61
N SER A 37 3.05 11.99 11.76
CA SER A 37 2.76 10.59 12.08
C SER A 37 1.25 10.32 12.16
N TRP A 38 0.50 11.20 12.79
CA TRP A 38 -0.96 11.14 12.87
C TRP A 38 -1.62 11.35 11.49
N ALA A 39 -1.14 12.28 10.67
CA ALA A 39 -1.59 12.51 9.30
C ALA A 39 -1.25 11.33 8.36
N LEU A 40 -0.05 10.75 8.50
CA LEU A 40 0.34 9.52 7.80
C LEU A 40 -0.42 8.29 8.30
N LYS A 41 -0.85 8.26 9.57
CA LYS A 41 -1.71 7.22 10.16
C LYS A 41 -3.20 7.41 9.89
N LEU A 42 -3.65 8.62 9.51
CA LEU A 42 -4.99 8.89 9.00
C LEU A 42 -5.10 8.72 7.49
N ALA A 43 -3.98 8.75 6.76
CA ALA A 43 -3.94 8.46 5.34
C ALA A 43 -4.49 7.07 4.93
N PRO A 44 -4.45 5.99 5.75
CA PRO A 44 -5.16 4.73 5.46
C PRO A 44 -6.68 4.86 5.67
N GLY A 45 -7.12 5.64 6.67
CA GLY A 45 -8.54 5.87 6.96
C GLY A 45 -9.24 6.74 5.92
N LEU A 46 -8.54 7.73 5.37
CA LEU A 46 -9.04 8.55 4.26
C LEU A 46 -9.04 7.83 2.90
N ARG A 47 -8.28 6.72 2.75
CA ARG A 47 -8.37 5.87 1.54
C ARG A 47 -9.65 5.05 1.49
N HIS A 48 -10.22 4.68 2.65
CA HIS A 48 -11.48 3.96 2.73
C HIS A 48 -12.70 4.86 2.51
N ALA A 49 -12.59 6.16 2.79
CA ALA A 49 -13.70 7.10 2.65
C ALA A 49 -14.07 7.43 1.19
N ARG A 50 -13.16 7.25 0.22
CA ARG A 50 -13.47 7.45 -1.22
C ARG A 50 -14.02 6.20 -1.93
N VAL A 51 -14.04 5.04 -1.25
CA VAL A 51 -14.59 3.79 -1.81
C VAL A 51 -16.13 3.85 -1.92
N GLY A 52 -16.77 4.82 -1.28
CA GLY A 52 -18.22 4.99 -1.30
C GLY A 52 -18.83 5.38 -2.66
N GLU A 53 -18.06 5.91 -3.60
CA GLU A 53 -18.62 6.62 -4.78
C GLU A 53 -18.40 5.92 -6.13
N GLN A 54 -17.67 4.81 -6.18
CA GLN A 54 -17.43 4.04 -7.42
C GLN A 54 -17.89 2.58 -7.30
N ARG A 55 -19.12 2.42 -6.78
CA ARG A 55 -19.78 1.12 -6.62
C ARG A 55 -19.91 0.43 -7.98
N GLY A 56 -19.12 -0.61 -8.21
CA GLY A 56 -19.19 -1.42 -9.42
C GLY A 56 -18.07 -1.20 -10.45
N CYS A 57 -17.10 -0.31 -10.19
CA CYS A 57 -15.98 -0.09 -11.12
C CYS A 57 -14.68 -0.73 -10.61
N ALA A 58 -13.80 -1.09 -11.53
CA ALA A 58 -12.41 -1.42 -11.25
C ALA A 58 -11.59 -0.13 -11.18
N LEU A 59 -10.79 0.03 -10.12
CA LEU A 59 -9.91 1.19 -9.94
C LEU A 59 -8.51 0.82 -10.37
N VAL A 60 -8.08 1.33 -11.52
CA VAL A 60 -6.75 1.09 -12.07
C VAL A 60 -5.82 2.20 -11.60
N CYS A 61 -4.72 1.82 -10.97
CA CYS A 61 -3.73 2.73 -10.43
C CYS A 61 -2.35 2.43 -11.04
N ASP A 62 -1.66 3.49 -11.46
CA ASP A 62 -0.25 3.38 -11.80
C ASP A 62 0.60 3.12 -10.55
N ILE A 63 1.65 2.33 -10.72
CA ILE A 63 2.61 2.04 -9.65
C ILE A 63 3.67 3.13 -9.64
N LEU A 64 3.65 3.98 -8.61
CA LEU A 64 4.69 4.99 -8.40
C LEU A 64 5.97 4.38 -7.81
N HIS A 65 5.79 3.38 -6.95
CA HIS A 65 6.91 2.69 -6.31
C HIS A 65 6.50 1.30 -5.82
N LYS A 66 7.43 0.35 -5.87
CA LYS A 66 7.28 -1.02 -5.38
C LYS A 66 8.09 -1.20 -4.10
N ARG A 67 7.47 -1.75 -3.05
CA ARG A 67 8.10 -1.98 -1.74
C ARG A 67 7.64 -3.30 -1.13
N LYS A 68 8.41 -4.36 -1.34
CA LYS A 68 8.12 -5.67 -0.73
C LYS A 68 9.18 -6.02 0.30
N LEU A 69 8.73 -6.54 1.45
CA LEU A 69 9.66 -7.10 2.43
C LEU A 69 10.09 -8.49 1.96
N PRO A 70 11.37 -8.87 2.15
CA PRO A 70 11.83 -10.21 1.82
C PRO A 70 10.97 -11.27 2.51
N VAL A 71 10.53 -12.29 1.76
CA VAL A 71 9.76 -13.45 2.29
C VAL A 71 8.39 -13.06 2.88
N SER A 72 7.84 -11.90 2.51
CA SER A 72 6.48 -11.50 2.93
C SER A 72 5.42 -11.99 1.94
N LEU A 73 4.23 -12.30 2.48
CA LEU A 73 3.06 -12.62 1.67
C LEU A 73 2.62 -11.41 0.85
N ALA A 74 1.95 -11.67 -0.28
CA ALA A 74 1.34 -10.65 -1.12
C ALA A 74 0.41 -9.73 -0.31
N SER A 75 0.65 -8.43 -0.38
CA SER A 75 -0.15 -7.44 0.32
C SER A 75 -0.43 -6.22 -0.56
N ALA A 76 -1.60 -5.60 -0.37
CA ALA A 76 -1.93 -4.32 -0.99
C ALA A 76 -0.91 -3.22 -0.64
N THR A 77 -0.18 -3.38 0.47
CA THR A 77 0.84 -2.42 0.91
C THR A 77 2.14 -2.47 0.11
N ASP A 78 2.31 -3.47 -0.75
CA ASP A 78 3.52 -3.70 -1.54
C ASP A 78 3.70 -2.64 -2.64
N PHE A 79 2.64 -1.90 -2.96
CA PHE A 79 2.65 -0.86 -4.00
C PHE A 79 2.32 0.51 -3.41
N ILE A 80 3.06 1.52 -3.85
CA ILE A 80 2.71 2.93 -3.69
C ILE A 80 2.02 3.36 -4.98
N LEU A 81 0.74 3.70 -4.87
CA LEU A 81 -0.15 3.92 -6.00
C LEU A 81 -0.35 5.39 -6.32
N GLY A 82 -0.44 5.68 -7.62
CA GLY A 82 -0.87 6.97 -8.15
C GLY A 82 -2.39 7.17 -8.02
N PRO A 83 -2.92 8.28 -8.58
CA PRO A 83 -4.35 8.52 -8.61
C PRO A 83 -5.07 7.42 -9.42
N PRO A 84 -6.23 6.92 -8.94
CA PRO A 84 -6.97 5.88 -9.64
C PRO A 84 -7.72 6.43 -10.86
N THR A 85 -7.81 5.60 -11.90
CA THR A 85 -8.73 5.77 -13.02
C THR A 85 -9.80 4.69 -12.94
N ALA A 86 -11.07 5.05 -13.16
CA ALA A 86 -12.17 4.09 -13.12
C ALA A 86 -12.32 3.38 -14.46
N HIS A 87 -12.44 2.06 -14.40
CA HIS A 87 -12.69 1.16 -15.52
C HIS A 87 -13.92 0.29 -15.23
N PRO A 88 -14.54 -0.32 -16.27
CA PRO A 88 -15.55 -1.36 -16.07
C PRO A 88 -15.02 -2.50 -15.20
N ALA A 89 -15.88 -3.17 -14.44
CA ALA A 89 -15.47 -4.25 -13.55
C ALA A 89 -14.82 -5.40 -14.33
N GLU A 90 -15.28 -5.64 -15.55
CA GLU A 90 -14.81 -6.66 -16.48
C GLU A 90 -13.35 -6.46 -16.90
N TYR A 91 -12.75 -5.28 -16.61
CA TYR A 91 -11.33 -5.03 -16.82
C TYR A 91 -10.43 -6.09 -16.16
N VAL A 92 -10.86 -6.64 -15.01
CA VAL A 92 -10.08 -7.67 -14.29
C VAL A 92 -10.05 -9.03 -15.00
N LEU A 93 -10.88 -9.22 -16.03
CA LEU A 93 -10.96 -10.46 -16.80
C LEU A 93 -9.97 -10.52 -17.98
N ALA A 94 -9.18 -9.46 -18.19
CA ALA A 94 -8.15 -9.46 -19.22
C ALA A 94 -7.01 -10.44 -18.88
N ASP A 95 -6.45 -11.11 -19.90
CA ASP A 95 -5.38 -12.11 -19.72
C ASP A 95 -4.11 -11.55 -19.07
N THR A 96 -3.90 -10.23 -19.15
CA THR A 96 -2.77 -9.52 -18.54
C THR A 96 -2.99 -9.22 -17.07
N VAL A 97 -4.18 -9.47 -16.53
CA VAL A 97 -4.56 -9.15 -15.16
C VAL A 97 -4.69 -10.43 -14.35
N SER A 98 -4.03 -10.47 -13.20
CA SER A 98 -4.07 -11.64 -12.31
C SER A 98 -4.29 -11.22 -10.86
N LEU A 99 -5.01 -12.06 -10.10
CA LEU A 99 -5.29 -11.81 -8.69
C LEU A 99 -3.98 -11.89 -7.89
N TYR A 100 -3.67 -10.83 -7.14
CA TYR A 100 -2.46 -10.71 -6.32
C TYR A 100 -2.73 -11.02 -4.85
N CYS A 101 -3.72 -10.35 -4.26
CA CYS A 101 -4.13 -10.61 -2.88
C CYS A 101 -5.60 -10.20 -2.65
N LEU A 102 -6.20 -10.76 -1.61
CA LEU A 102 -7.53 -10.38 -1.12
C LEU A 102 -7.40 -9.63 0.20
N THR A 103 -8.22 -8.61 0.37
CA THR A 103 -8.42 -7.90 1.65
C THR A 103 -9.86 -8.11 2.11
N GLU A 104 -10.21 -7.61 3.31
CA GLU A 104 -11.58 -7.71 3.83
C GLU A 104 -12.61 -6.99 2.94
N ALA A 105 -12.20 -5.94 2.22
CA ALA A 105 -13.10 -5.09 1.44
C ALA A 105 -12.88 -5.15 -0.08
N GLU A 106 -11.68 -5.51 -0.53
CA GLU A 106 -11.28 -5.41 -1.93
C GLU A 106 -10.44 -6.61 -2.38
N ALA A 107 -10.60 -6.97 -3.64
CA ALA A 107 -9.68 -7.80 -4.38
C ALA A 107 -8.65 -6.94 -5.11
N ILE A 108 -7.39 -7.29 -4.94
CA ILE A 108 -6.25 -6.58 -5.54
C ILE A 108 -5.69 -7.45 -6.65
N PHE A 109 -5.70 -6.94 -7.85
CA PHE A 109 -5.10 -7.55 -9.03
C PHE A 109 -3.88 -6.74 -9.45
N VAL A 110 -2.97 -7.40 -10.16
CA VAL A 110 -1.87 -6.75 -10.86
C VAL A 110 -2.01 -6.98 -12.34
N GLU A 111 -1.69 -5.96 -13.11
CA GLU A 111 -1.53 -6.07 -14.55
C GLU A 111 -0.05 -6.23 -14.89
N VAL A 112 0.26 -7.15 -15.79
CA VAL A 112 1.60 -7.40 -16.31
C VAL A 112 1.67 -7.10 -17.82
N PRO A 113 2.87 -6.91 -18.40
CA PRO A 113 3.00 -6.76 -19.85
C PRO A 113 2.45 -7.96 -20.61
N ALA A 114 1.77 -7.75 -21.74
CA ALA A 114 1.16 -8.82 -22.54
C ALA A 114 2.14 -9.88 -23.07
N ALA A 115 3.44 -9.55 -23.14
CA ALA A 115 4.48 -10.50 -23.53
C ALA A 115 4.93 -11.42 -22.39
N CYS A 116 4.41 -11.22 -21.17
CA CYS A 116 4.82 -11.95 -19.97
C CYS A 116 3.70 -12.89 -19.51
N ASP A 117 4.04 -14.16 -19.31
CA ASP A 117 3.17 -15.14 -18.68
C ASP A 117 3.66 -15.35 -17.23
N VAL A 118 2.86 -14.90 -16.25
CA VAL A 118 3.15 -15.07 -14.82
C VAL A 118 3.04 -16.52 -14.35
N TYR A 119 2.36 -17.37 -15.12
CA TYR A 119 2.14 -18.79 -14.83
C TYR A 119 3.16 -19.71 -15.53
N ALA A 120 3.99 -19.16 -16.43
CA ALA A 120 5.05 -19.92 -17.11
C ALA A 120 6.22 -20.20 -16.15
N GLY A 121 6.10 -21.30 -15.38
CA GLY A 121 7.06 -21.69 -14.34
C GLY A 121 8.53 -21.88 -14.77
N SER A 122 8.85 -21.95 -16.07
CA SER A 122 10.24 -22.04 -16.55
C SER A 122 10.90 -20.70 -16.90
N ARG A 123 10.12 -19.61 -16.99
CA ARG A 123 10.60 -18.26 -17.32
C ARG A 123 10.26 -17.21 -16.26
N ALA A 124 9.54 -17.61 -15.21
CA ALA A 124 9.22 -16.75 -14.08
C ALA A 124 10.49 -16.39 -13.29
N PRO A 125 10.68 -15.12 -12.87
CA PRO A 125 11.83 -14.69 -12.08
C PRO A 125 11.87 -15.30 -10.67
N SER A 126 10.76 -15.87 -10.19
CA SER A 126 10.66 -16.48 -8.87
C SER A 126 9.83 -17.77 -8.90
N PRO A 127 10.17 -18.79 -8.07
CA PRO A 127 9.33 -19.98 -7.84
C PRO A 127 8.07 -19.69 -6.99
N PHE A 128 7.78 -18.42 -6.74
CA PHE A 128 6.57 -17.95 -6.08
C PHE A 128 5.81 -17.02 -7.03
N LEU A 129 4.61 -17.43 -7.42
CA LEU A 129 3.71 -16.67 -8.31
C LEU A 129 3.57 -15.20 -7.88
N PHE A 130 3.38 -14.96 -6.59
CA PHE A 130 3.20 -13.60 -6.07
C PHE A 130 4.49 -12.75 -6.16
N ASP A 131 5.68 -13.35 -6.17
CA ASP A 131 6.90 -12.58 -6.39
C ASP A 131 7.03 -12.23 -7.87
N THR A 132 6.74 -13.18 -8.76
CA THR A 132 6.71 -12.93 -10.20
C THR A 132 5.68 -11.86 -10.58
N GLN A 133 4.48 -11.94 -10.01
CA GLN A 133 3.45 -10.90 -10.14
C GLN A 133 3.95 -9.54 -9.66
N PHE A 134 4.58 -9.48 -8.47
CA PHE A 134 5.11 -8.25 -7.92
C PHE A 134 6.20 -7.63 -8.82
N GLU A 135 7.16 -8.44 -9.27
CA GLU A 135 8.27 -7.99 -10.12
C GLU A 135 7.77 -7.47 -11.48
N LEU A 136 6.82 -8.17 -12.09
CA LEU A 136 6.32 -7.84 -13.43
C LEU A 136 5.17 -6.82 -13.44
N ALA A 137 4.55 -6.52 -12.29
CA ALA A 137 3.41 -5.61 -12.23
C ALA A 137 3.73 -4.23 -12.82
N VAL A 138 2.90 -3.76 -13.76
CA VAL A 138 2.94 -2.40 -14.31
C VAL A 138 1.85 -1.52 -13.73
N ARG A 139 0.69 -2.09 -13.39
CA ARG A 139 -0.44 -1.40 -12.77
C ARG A 139 -1.08 -2.27 -11.70
N VAL A 140 -1.76 -1.63 -10.74
CA VAL A 140 -2.60 -2.32 -9.75
C VAL A 140 -4.05 -2.01 -10.03
N VAL A 141 -4.89 -3.05 -10.03
CA VAL A 141 -6.34 -2.91 -10.19
C VAL A 141 -7.00 -3.30 -8.88
N ARG A 142 -7.81 -2.39 -8.33
CA ARG A 142 -8.56 -2.61 -7.09
C ARG A 142 -10.03 -2.77 -7.44
N LEU A 143 -10.64 -3.85 -6.97
CA LEU A 143 -12.05 -4.13 -7.21
C LEU A 143 -12.73 -4.41 -5.87
N PRO A 144 -13.89 -3.79 -5.57
CA PRO A 144 -14.64 -4.14 -4.36
C PRO A 144 -14.96 -5.64 -4.34
N LEU A 145 -14.78 -6.27 -3.18
CA LEU A 145 -14.92 -7.73 -3.04
C LEU A 145 -16.31 -8.21 -3.44
N GLU A 146 -17.36 -7.44 -3.11
CA GLU A 146 -18.74 -7.71 -3.51
C GLU A 146 -18.92 -7.75 -5.04
N VAL A 147 -18.19 -6.92 -5.78
CA VAL A 147 -18.23 -6.86 -7.24
C VAL A 147 -17.48 -8.05 -7.82
N MET A 148 -16.31 -8.38 -7.25
CA MET A 148 -15.56 -9.58 -7.64
C MET A 148 -16.41 -10.85 -7.47
N LEU A 149 -17.08 -11.00 -6.33
CA LEU A 149 -17.96 -12.16 -6.09
C LEU A 149 -19.12 -12.22 -7.08
N ARG A 150 -19.69 -11.07 -7.46
CA ARG A 150 -20.72 -10.99 -8.49
C ARG A 150 -20.20 -11.41 -9.86
N LEU A 151 -19.02 -10.91 -10.27
CA LEU A 151 -18.38 -11.34 -11.52
C LEU A 151 -18.09 -12.84 -11.50
N ALA A 152 -17.53 -13.36 -10.40
CA ALA A 152 -17.24 -14.78 -10.25
C ALA A 152 -18.51 -15.65 -10.36
N SER A 153 -19.65 -15.17 -9.85
CA SER A 153 -20.93 -15.89 -9.96
C SER A 153 -21.49 -15.96 -11.37
N GLN A 154 -21.02 -15.11 -12.29
CA GLN A 154 -21.42 -15.09 -13.70
C GLN A 154 -20.55 -16.01 -14.56
N VAL A 155 -19.42 -16.47 -14.04
CA VAL A 155 -18.54 -17.40 -14.76
C VAL A 155 -19.17 -18.79 -14.72
N GLU A 156 -19.56 -19.31 -15.88
CA GLU A 156 -19.97 -20.70 -16.02
C GLU A 156 -18.74 -21.60 -15.82
N LEU A 157 -18.69 -22.27 -14.68
CA LEU A 157 -17.65 -23.23 -14.35
C LEU A 157 -18.08 -24.61 -14.84
N GLU A 158 -17.37 -25.17 -15.81
CA GLU A 158 -17.44 -26.61 -16.06
C GLU A 158 -16.84 -27.34 -14.86
N ALA A 159 -17.69 -27.91 -14.00
CA ALA A 159 -17.26 -28.61 -12.78
C ALA A 159 -16.23 -29.72 -13.04
N SER A 160 -16.21 -30.29 -14.25
CA SER A 160 -15.24 -31.28 -14.71
C SER A 160 -13.82 -30.74 -14.91
N ARG A 161 -13.64 -29.41 -14.97
CA ARG A 161 -12.35 -28.72 -15.17
C ARG A 161 -11.90 -27.91 -13.96
N LEU A 162 -12.63 -28.00 -12.84
CA LEU A 162 -12.30 -27.31 -11.61
C LEU A 162 -11.18 -28.05 -10.86
N ILE A 163 -10.02 -27.39 -10.73
CA ILE A 163 -8.92 -27.88 -9.90
C ILE A 163 -8.82 -26.96 -8.68
N ILE A 164 -9.09 -27.51 -7.49
CA ILE A 164 -8.91 -26.79 -6.23
C ILE A 164 -7.47 -27.00 -5.77
N LEU A 165 -6.67 -25.94 -5.80
CA LEU A 165 -5.31 -25.95 -5.26
C LEU A 165 -5.32 -25.45 -3.81
N SER A 166 -5.03 -26.35 -2.86
CA SER A 166 -5.08 -26.06 -1.42
C SER A 166 -3.73 -25.69 -0.79
N ASN A 167 -2.66 -25.57 -1.58
CA ASN A 167 -1.35 -25.14 -1.09
C ASN A 167 -0.58 -24.38 -2.19
N THR A 168 -0.65 -23.05 -2.16
CA THR A 168 -0.01 -22.16 -3.13
C THR A 168 1.27 -21.52 -2.59
N THR A 169 1.82 -22.03 -1.48
CA THR A 169 3.02 -21.42 -0.89
C THR A 169 4.26 -21.57 -1.76
N ARG A 170 4.28 -22.48 -2.75
CA ARG A 170 5.36 -22.66 -3.75
C ARG A 170 4.72 -23.00 -5.09
N CYS A 171 4.49 -22.01 -5.94
CA CYS A 171 4.01 -22.19 -7.31
C CYS A 171 4.84 -21.33 -8.23
#